data_AF-A0A0G0NW12-F1
#
_entry.id   AF-A0A0G0NW12-F1
#
_cell.length_a   1.000
_cell.length_b   1.000
_cell.length_c   1.000
_cell.angle_alpha   90.00
_cell.angle_beta   90.00
_cell.angle_gamma   90.00
#
_symmetry.space_group_name_H-M   'P 1'
#
loop_
_entity.id
_entity.type
_entity.pdbx_description
1 polymer ?
#
loop_
_entity_poly.entity_id
_entity_poly.type
_entity_poly.pdbx_seq_one_letter_code
_entity_poly.pdbx_strand_id
1 'polypeptide(L)'
;MAKFFKLKQSILLTIILIIPIFLWLIQEPLGDRFSSSAAILLSLGRLAALEGLMLFALTIILTSRIKIIENIFFGLNRAFVSHHNYGGIAFTFLLLHPVLLAVRYLFTSATLAMNFLLPSLGNIPRLFGTLALSMMIVILFITFYLKIKYNIWKFLHKFMGVSFMLAFVHIYLIPSDISHNMFLRYYILFWAVLAIAAYLYRVIFNEVLVKKYNYVVESVRPLTQNIIEIILKPVQQKIIYQPGQFAFFSFDQSKFTEQHPFSFTSNPGENNVAIAVKALGDYSQNMSQIQVGTKCLIEGPYGRFSYTYAPNKDQVW
;
A
#
# COMPACT_ATOMS: atom_id res chain seq x y z
N MET A 1 -7.12 23.76 -6.27
CA MET A 1 -5.80 23.31 -5.75
C MET A 1 -5.69 21.81 -5.47
N ALA A 2 -6.63 21.21 -4.73
CA ALA A 2 -6.75 19.75 -4.68
C ALA A 2 -6.78 19.16 -6.10
N LYS A 3 -7.44 19.85 -7.05
CA LYS A 3 -7.40 19.55 -8.49
C LYS A 3 -6.00 19.54 -9.11
N PHE A 4 -5.12 20.48 -8.77
CA PHE A 4 -3.76 20.59 -9.36
C PHE A 4 -2.81 19.50 -8.84
N PHE A 5 -2.85 19.21 -7.53
CA PHE A 5 -2.08 18.09 -6.98
C PHE A 5 -2.60 16.73 -7.43
N LYS A 6 -3.94 16.57 -7.50
CA LYS A 6 -4.57 15.41 -8.14
C LYS A 6 -4.12 15.26 -9.60
N LEU A 7 -4.00 16.37 -10.34
CA LEU A 7 -3.53 16.36 -11.72
C LEU A 7 -2.08 15.87 -11.86
N LYS A 8 -1.13 16.41 -11.06
CA LYS A 8 0.27 15.94 -11.09
C LYS A 8 0.42 14.47 -10.71
N GLN A 9 -0.32 14.01 -9.70
CA GLN A 9 -0.33 12.61 -9.26
C GLN A 9 -0.89 11.70 -10.35
N SER A 10 -2.02 12.10 -10.93
CA SER A 10 -2.64 11.38 -12.03
C SER A 10 -1.70 11.28 -13.22
N ILE A 11 -1.04 12.37 -13.62
CA ILE A 11 -0.09 12.36 -14.75
C ILE A 11 1.07 11.39 -14.49
N LEU A 12 1.70 11.45 -13.31
CA LEU A 12 2.82 10.56 -12.99
C LEU A 12 2.40 9.08 -13.06
N LEU A 13 1.27 8.74 -12.46
CA LEU A 13 0.77 7.37 -12.45
C LEU A 13 0.32 6.92 -13.85
N THR A 14 -0.33 7.78 -14.62
CA THR A 14 -0.68 7.51 -16.01
C THR A 14 0.56 7.24 -16.85
N ILE A 15 1.65 8.00 -16.68
CA ILE A 15 2.91 7.73 -17.37
C ILE A 15 3.46 6.36 -16.98
N ILE A 16 3.43 6.00 -15.69
CA ILE A 16 3.94 4.71 -15.22
C ILE A 16 3.16 3.54 -15.84
N LEU A 17 1.84 3.68 -15.98
CA LEU A 17 0.94 2.64 -16.49
C LEU A 17 0.88 2.61 -18.03
N ILE A 18 1.11 3.72 -18.72
CA ILE A 18 1.05 3.73 -20.19
C ILE A 18 2.29 3.12 -20.84
N ILE A 19 3.45 3.17 -20.18
CA ILE A 19 4.71 2.60 -20.69
C ILE A 19 4.60 1.10 -21.01
N PRO A 20 4.15 0.22 -20.10
CA PRO A 20 4.04 -1.22 -20.40
C PRO A 20 3.03 -1.49 -21.52
N ILE A 21 1.91 -0.77 -21.57
CA ILE A 21 0.95 -0.85 -22.67
C ILE A 21 1.61 -0.46 -23.99
N PHE A 22 2.32 0.66 -24.04
CA PHE A 22 3.01 1.14 -25.23
C PHE A 22 4.06 0.14 -25.72
N LEU A 23 4.91 -0.37 -24.82
CA LEU A 23 5.93 -1.36 -25.15
C LEU A 23 5.32 -2.69 -25.63
N TRP A 24 4.18 -3.08 -25.07
CA TRP A 24 3.42 -4.24 -25.53
C TRP A 24 2.80 -4.02 -26.92
N LEU A 25 2.26 -2.83 -27.18
CA LEU A 25 1.64 -2.47 -28.47
C LEU A 25 2.64 -2.49 -29.63
N ILE A 26 3.87 -2.00 -29.42
CA ILE A 26 4.88 -1.94 -30.49
C ILE A 26 5.58 -3.27 -30.76
N GLN A 27 5.37 -4.28 -29.91
CA GLN A 27 6.10 -5.54 -29.97
C GLN A 27 5.56 -6.51 -31.03
N GLU A 28 4.25 -6.49 -31.29
CA GLU A 28 3.62 -7.28 -32.36
C GLU A 28 2.52 -6.44 -33.04
N PRO A 29 2.29 -6.62 -34.36
CA PRO A 29 1.23 -5.91 -35.07
C PRO A 29 -0.17 -6.15 -34.46
N LEU A 30 -1.00 -5.10 -34.47
CA LEU A 30 -2.38 -5.20 -33.96
C LEU A 30 -3.22 -6.23 -34.74
N GLY A 31 -2.95 -6.38 -36.05
CA GLY A 31 -3.61 -7.39 -36.87
C GLY A 31 -3.43 -8.81 -36.34
N ASP A 32 -2.23 -9.15 -35.86
CA ASP A 32 -1.93 -10.47 -35.31
C ASP A 32 -2.55 -10.65 -33.94
N ARG A 33 -2.43 -9.63 -33.08
CA ARG A 33 -2.94 -9.63 -31.69
C ARG A 33 -4.46 -9.72 -31.59
N PHE A 34 -5.17 -9.28 -32.62
CA PHE A 34 -6.63 -9.25 -32.66
C PHE A 34 -7.22 -10.01 -33.87
N SER A 35 -6.44 -10.94 -34.44
CA SER A 35 -6.81 -11.74 -35.62
C SER A 35 -7.99 -12.70 -35.40
N SER A 36 -8.26 -13.10 -34.15
CA SER A 36 -9.31 -14.06 -33.79
C SER A 36 -9.79 -13.85 -32.36
N SER A 37 -10.95 -14.41 -32.00
CA SER A 37 -11.48 -14.39 -30.62
C SER A 37 -10.48 -14.95 -29.61
N ALA A 38 -9.76 -16.01 -29.96
CA ALA A 38 -8.72 -16.60 -29.11
C ALA A 38 -7.52 -15.64 -28.94
N ALA A 39 -7.11 -14.94 -30.00
CA ALA A 39 -6.05 -13.94 -29.94
C ALA A 39 -6.47 -12.72 -29.10
N ILE A 40 -7.71 -12.24 -29.26
CA ILE A 40 -8.28 -11.14 -28.46
C ILE A 40 -8.22 -11.49 -26.96
N LEU A 41 -8.69 -12.67 -26.57
CA LEU A 41 -8.67 -13.10 -25.16
C LEU A 41 -7.24 -13.24 -24.61
N LEU A 42 -6.30 -13.73 -25.41
CA LEU A 42 -4.89 -13.82 -25.03
C LEU A 42 -4.30 -12.42 -24.82
N SER A 43 -4.55 -11.49 -25.74
CA SER A 43 -4.08 -10.11 -25.70
C SER A 43 -4.63 -9.35 -24.50
N LEU A 44 -5.94 -9.42 -24.26
CA LEU A 44 -6.58 -8.80 -23.10
C LEU A 44 -6.12 -9.44 -21.78
N GLY A 45 -5.95 -10.76 -21.75
CA GLY A 45 -5.41 -11.46 -20.59
C GLY A 45 -3.99 -11.01 -20.26
N ARG A 46 -3.12 -10.85 -21.25
CA ARG A 46 -1.74 -10.35 -21.08
C ARG A 46 -1.72 -8.90 -20.60
N LEU A 47 -2.52 -8.02 -21.20
CA LEU A 47 -2.65 -6.63 -20.75
C LEU A 47 -3.15 -6.54 -19.30
N ALA A 48 -4.16 -7.33 -18.93
CA ALA A 48 -4.66 -7.39 -17.56
C ALA A 48 -3.58 -7.88 -16.58
N ALA A 49 -2.72 -8.81 -16.99
CA ALA A 49 -1.57 -9.24 -16.18
C ALA A 49 -0.56 -8.10 -15.95
N LEU A 50 -0.19 -7.40 -17.03
CA LEU A 50 0.80 -6.31 -17.00
C LEU A 50 0.31 -5.16 -16.12
N GLU A 51 -0.88 -4.65 -16.39
CA GLU A 51 -1.46 -3.53 -15.64
C GLU A 51 -1.80 -3.92 -14.21
N GLY A 52 -2.34 -5.13 -14.01
CA GLY A 52 -2.65 -5.67 -12.71
C GLY A 52 -1.41 -5.76 -11.81
N LEU A 53 -0.29 -6.29 -12.33
CA LEU A 53 0.95 -6.39 -11.59
C LEU A 53 1.56 -5.01 -11.30
N MET A 54 1.55 -4.11 -12.28
CA MET A 54 2.07 -2.75 -12.11
C MET A 54 1.32 -1.98 -11.03
N LEU A 55 -0.01 -2.03 -11.06
CA LEU A 55 -0.84 -1.44 -10.02
C LEU A 55 -0.59 -2.10 -8.66
N PHE A 56 -0.45 -3.43 -8.62
CA PHE A 56 -0.15 -4.14 -7.37
C PHE A 56 1.21 -3.69 -6.79
N ALA A 57 2.26 -3.60 -7.61
CA ALA A 57 3.57 -3.08 -7.22
C ALA A 57 3.47 -1.65 -6.65
N LEU A 58 2.76 -0.76 -7.35
CA LEU A 58 2.54 0.61 -6.91
C LEU A 58 1.80 0.65 -5.56
N THR A 59 0.77 -0.15 -5.36
CA THR A 59 0.01 -0.16 -4.10
C THR A 59 0.89 -0.52 -2.90
N ILE A 60 1.87 -1.42 -3.06
CA ILE A 60 2.86 -1.73 -2.02
C ILE A 60 3.76 -0.52 -1.76
N ILE A 61 4.31 0.09 -2.81
CA ILE A 61 5.19 1.26 -2.72
C ILE A 61 4.49 2.43 -2.00
N LEU A 62 3.21 2.67 -2.29
CA LEU A 62 2.41 3.73 -1.66
C LEU A 62 2.30 3.60 -0.13
N THR A 63 2.38 2.38 0.39
CA THR A 63 2.25 2.11 1.83
C THR A 63 3.56 2.18 2.61
N SER A 64 4.69 2.40 1.93
CA SER A 64 6.03 2.49 2.54
C SER A 64 6.20 3.65 3.53
N ARG A 65 5.34 4.68 3.44
CA ARG A 65 5.38 5.92 4.23
C ARG A 65 6.68 6.72 4.12
N ILE A 66 7.52 6.44 3.13
CA ILE A 66 8.72 7.23 2.90
C ILE A 66 8.36 8.66 2.49
N LYS A 67 9.24 9.62 2.84
CA LYS A 67 9.01 11.05 2.58
C LYS A 67 8.79 11.36 1.11
N ILE A 68 9.46 10.66 0.21
CA ILE A 68 9.28 10.84 -1.24
C ILE A 68 7.82 10.58 -1.65
N ILE A 69 7.22 9.49 -1.16
CA ILE A 69 5.82 9.14 -1.45
C ILE A 69 4.87 10.15 -0.83
N GLU A 70 5.08 10.51 0.44
CA GLU A 70 4.29 11.56 1.07
C GLU A 70 4.35 12.88 0.28
N ASN A 71 5.51 13.22 -0.26
CA ASN A 71 5.72 14.45 -1.02
C ASN A 71 4.97 14.43 -2.37
N ILE A 72 5.10 13.33 -3.12
CA ILE A 72 4.40 13.13 -4.40
C ILE A 72 2.88 13.14 -4.19
N PHE A 73 2.40 12.44 -3.17
CA PHE A 73 0.98 12.32 -2.88
C PHE A 73 0.40 13.49 -2.09
N PHE A 74 1.25 14.45 -1.71
CA PHE A 74 0.87 15.63 -0.93
C PHE A 74 0.17 15.26 0.39
N GLY A 75 0.77 14.31 1.10
CA GLY A 75 0.27 13.79 2.38
C GLY A 75 -0.07 12.30 2.32
N LEU A 76 0.20 11.63 3.43
CA LEU A 76 0.04 10.18 3.55
C LEU A 76 -1.42 9.70 3.38
N ASN A 77 -2.40 10.50 3.80
CA ASN A 77 -3.81 10.16 3.62
C ASN A 77 -4.18 9.93 2.14
N ARG A 78 -3.70 10.79 1.24
CA ARG A 78 -3.96 10.66 -0.20
C ARG A 78 -3.24 9.44 -0.79
N ALA A 79 -2.05 9.11 -0.30
CA ALA A 79 -1.36 7.89 -0.67
C ALA A 79 -2.17 6.65 -0.28
N PHE A 80 -2.79 6.62 0.90
CA PHE A 80 -3.63 5.50 1.33
C PHE A 80 -4.96 5.40 0.58
N VAL A 81 -5.61 6.52 0.25
CA VAL A 81 -6.79 6.51 -0.65
C VAL A 81 -6.41 5.95 -2.02
N SER A 82 -5.25 6.36 -2.55
CA SER A 82 -4.72 5.85 -3.81
C SER A 82 -4.43 4.35 -3.74
N HIS A 83 -3.79 3.89 -2.66
CA HIS A 83 -3.57 2.46 -2.40
C HIS A 83 -4.88 1.67 -2.41
N HIS A 84 -5.94 2.15 -1.73
CA HIS A 84 -7.23 1.48 -1.71
C HIS A 84 -7.84 1.36 -3.12
N ASN A 85 -7.90 2.48 -3.85
CA ASN A 85 -8.49 2.52 -5.19
C ASN A 85 -7.69 1.65 -6.19
N TYR A 86 -6.37 1.81 -6.23
CA TYR A 86 -5.52 1.05 -7.14
C TYR A 86 -5.41 -0.41 -6.75
N GLY A 87 -5.54 -0.76 -5.47
CA GLY A 87 -5.63 -2.13 -5.00
C GLY A 87 -6.87 -2.84 -5.54
N GLY A 88 -8.02 -2.17 -5.53
CA GLY A 88 -9.26 -2.68 -6.14
C GLY A 88 -9.14 -2.89 -7.66
N ILE A 89 -8.53 -1.95 -8.37
CA ILE A 89 -8.30 -2.06 -9.82
C ILE A 89 -7.29 -3.18 -10.13
N ALA A 90 -6.18 -3.24 -9.39
CA ALA A 90 -5.18 -4.31 -9.51
C ALA A 90 -5.83 -5.69 -9.32
N PHE A 91 -6.64 -5.85 -8.27
CA PHE A 91 -7.38 -7.09 -8.02
C PHE A 91 -8.30 -7.46 -9.16
N THR A 92 -9.02 -6.48 -9.72
CA THR A 92 -9.91 -6.72 -10.86
C THR A 92 -9.15 -7.20 -12.09
N PHE A 93 -8.04 -6.55 -12.45
CA PHE A 93 -7.22 -6.99 -13.59
C PHE A 93 -6.55 -8.34 -13.34
N LEU A 94 -6.03 -8.59 -12.14
CA LEU A 94 -5.40 -9.87 -11.79
C LEU A 94 -6.41 -11.03 -11.71
N LEU A 95 -7.68 -10.76 -11.41
CA LEU A 95 -8.77 -11.72 -11.56
C LEU A 95 -9.13 -11.97 -13.03
N LEU A 96 -9.25 -10.91 -13.83
CA LEU A 96 -9.59 -11.02 -15.25
C LEU A 96 -8.51 -11.76 -16.04
N HIS A 97 -7.24 -11.60 -15.67
CA HIS A 97 -6.11 -12.24 -16.34
C HIS A 97 -6.30 -13.75 -16.58
N PRO A 98 -6.34 -14.62 -15.55
CA PRO A 98 -6.48 -16.05 -15.75
C PRO A 98 -7.87 -16.44 -16.26
N VAL A 99 -8.91 -15.65 -15.97
CA VAL A 99 -10.26 -15.91 -16.49
C VAL A 99 -10.30 -15.75 -18.00
N LEU A 100 -9.74 -14.68 -18.55
CA LEU A 100 -9.67 -14.46 -20.00
C LEU A 100 -8.85 -15.56 -20.68
N LEU A 101 -7.73 -15.96 -20.07
CA LEU A 101 -6.92 -17.07 -20.57
C LEU A 101 -7.65 -18.42 -20.49
N ALA A 102 -8.43 -18.68 -19.43
CA ALA A 102 -9.24 -19.89 -19.30
C ALA A 102 -10.37 -19.92 -20.33
N VAL A 103 -11.08 -18.80 -20.54
CA VAL A 103 -12.15 -18.70 -21.56
C VAL A 103 -11.61 -18.98 -22.95
N ARG A 104 -10.36 -18.59 -23.25
CA ARG A 104 -9.70 -18.95 -24.52
C ARG A 104 -9.62 -20.47 -24.72
N TYR A 105 -9.37 -21.25 -23.65
CA TYR A 105 -9.34 -22.71 -23.75
C TYR A 105 -10.72 -23.34 -24.00
N LEU A 106 -11.84 -22.62 -23.79
CA LEU A 106 -13.17 -23.14 -24.12
C LEU A 106 -13.37 -23.37 -25.62
N PHE A 107 -12.62 -22.66 -26.47
CA PHE A 107 -12.60 -22.95 -27.92
C PHE A 107 -11.96 -24.30 -28.26
N THR A 108 -11.31 -24.96 -27.29
CA THR A 108 -10.66 -26.27 -27.47
C THR A 108 -11.31 -27.34 -26.58
N SER A 109 -11.47 -27.07 -25.27
CA SER A 109 -12.06 -28.02 -24.32
C SER A 109 -12.44 -27.33 -23.00
N ALA A 110 -13.63 -27.62 -22.50
CA ALA A 110 -14.09 -27.18 -21.18
C ALA A 110 -13.20 -27.72 -20.05
N THR A 111 -12.73 -28.95 -20.16
CA THR A 111 -11.84 -29.59 -19.17
C THR A 111 -10.49 -28.88 -19.10
N LEU A 112 -9.93 -28.47 -20.24
CA LEU A 112 -8.67 -27.70 -20.26
C LEU A 112 -8.85 -26.32 -19.63
N ALA A 113 -9.97 -25.64 -19.91
CA ALA A 113 -10.27 -24.34 -19.32
C ALA A 113 -10.40 -24.42 -17.78
N MET A 114 -11.09 -25.44 -17.26
CA MET A 114 -11.22 -25.64 -15.82
C MET A 114 -9.86 -25.98 -15.17
N ASN A 115 -9.12 -26.91 -15.76
CA ASN A 115 -7.80 -27.31 -15.27
C ASN A 115 -6.77 -26.18 -15.35
N PHE A 116 -6.97 -25.19 -16.22
CA PHE A 116 -6.08 -24.03 -16.32
C PHE A 116 -6.11 -23.17 -15.05
N LEU A 117 -7.25 -23.09 -14.37
CA LEU A 117 -7.43 -22.28 -13.15
C LEU A 117 -6.91 -22.96 -11.88
N LEU A 118 -6.61 -24.26 -11.95
CA LEU A 118 -6.14 -25.05 -10.82
C LEU A 118 -4.59 -25.04 -10.73
N PRO A 119 -4.03 -25.14 -9.51
CA PRO A 119 -2.60 -25.26 -9.32
C PRO A 119 -2.07 -26.53 -9.98
N SER A 120 -0.87 -26.46 -10.55
CA SER A 120 -0.30 -27.58 -11.32
C SER A 120 1.20 -27.67 -11.17
N LEU A 121 1.68 -28.80 -10.64
CA LEU A 121 3.11 -29.09 -10.46
C LEU A 121 3.85 -29.26 -11.80
N GLY A 122 3.13 -29.59 -12.88
CA GLY A 122 3.69 -29.72 -14.23
C GLY A 122 4.02 -28.37 -14.90
N ASN A 123 3.58 -27.25 -14.33
CA ASN A 123 3.91 -25.91 -14.81
C ASN A 123 4.20 -24.99 -13.63
N ILE A 124 5.47 -24.96 -13.22
CA ILE A 124 5.95 -24.19 -12.07
C ILE A 124 5.61 -22.70 -12.15
N PRO A 125 5.81 -21.98 -13.29
CA PRO A 125 5.37 -20.59 -13.38
C PRO A 125 3.88 -20.44 -13.08
N ARG A 126 3.01 -21.25 -13.68
CA ARG A 126 1.56 -21.21 -13.42
C ARG A 126 1.22 -21.51 -11.97
N LEU A 127 1.90 -22.48 -11.35
CA LEU A 127 1.71 -22.77 -9.93
C LEU A 127 1.90 -21.52 -9.07
N PHE A 128 3.01 -20.79 -9.25
CA PHE A 128 3.24 -19.53 -8.54
C PHE A 128 2.15 -18.49 -8.79
N GLY A 129 1.67 -18.36 -10.03
CA GLY A 129 0.58 -17.43 -10.38
C GLY A 129 -0.74 -17.80 -9.69
N THR A 130 -1.12 -19.08 -9.71
CA THR A 130 -2.33 -19.59 -9.05
C THR A 130 -2.26 -19.43 -7.53
N LEU A 131 -1.11 -19.71 -6.91
CA LEU A 131 -0.91 -19.52 -5.48
C LEU A 131 -0.96 -18.03 -5.10
N ALA A 132 -0.31 -17.16 -5.88
CA ALA A 132 -0.34 -15.71 -5.68
C ALA A 132 -1.76 -15.17 -5.66
N LEU A 133 -2.55 -15.49 -6.70
CA LEU A 133 -3.93 -15.01 -6.83
C LEU A 133 -4.85 -15.63 -5.78
N SER A 134 -4.72 -16.94 -5.50
CA SER A 134 -5.53 -17.60 -4.47
C SER A 134 -5.30 -16.98 -3.09
N MET A 135 -4.03 -16.72 -2.75
CA MET A 135 -3.65 -16.06 -1.50
C MET A 135 -4.24 -14.64 -1.44
N MET A 136 -4.17 -13.89 -2.54
CA MET A 136 -4.76 -12.55 -2.63
C MET A 136 -6.28 -12.58 -2.43
N ILE A 137 -6.99 -13.51 -3.08
CA ILE A 137 -8.44 -13.69 -2.94
C ILE A 137 -8.80 -14.00 -1.48
N VAL A 138 -8.13 -14.96 -0.86
CA VAL A 138 -8.39 -15.36 0.54
C VAL A 138 -8.14 -14.20 1.50
N ILE A 139 -7.00 -13.51 1.37
CA ILE A 139 -6.67 -12.37 2.23
C ILE A 139 -7.71 -11.27 2.06
N LEU A 140 -8.03 -10.87 0.82
CA LEU A 140 -8.98 -9.80 0.56
C LEU A 140 -10.38 -10.15 1.04
N PHE A 141 -10.82 -11.40 0.83
CA PHE A 141 -12.10 -11.88 1.35
C PHE A 141 -12.18 -11.72 2.87
N ILE A 142 -11.16 -12.21 3.59
CA ILE A 142 -11.09 -12.06 5.05
C ILE A 142 -11.06 -10.59 5.47
N THR A 143 -10.26 -9.76 4.79
CA THR A 143 -10.04 -8.37 5.21
C THR A 143 -11.21 -7.42 4.90
N PHE A 144 -12.08 -7.76 3.94
CA PHE A 144 -13.21 -6.89 3.55
C PHE A 144 -14.57 -7.40 4.00
N TYR A 145 -14.75 -8.72 4.11
CA TYR A 145 -16.07 -9.30 4.38
C TYR A 145 -16.22 -9.83 5.81
N LEU A 146 -15.12 -10.10 6.53
CA LEU A 146 -15.18 -10.55 7.92
C LEU A 146 -14.96 -9.39 8.90
N LYS A 147 -15.77 -9.34 9.95
CA LYS A 147 -15.59 -8.41 11.07
C LYS A 147 -14.52 -8.94 12.03
N ILE A 148 -13.26 -8.56 11.78
CA ILE A 148 -12.11 -8.94 12.60
C ILE A 148 -11.48 -7.73 13.29
N LYS A 149 -10.74 -7.96 14.38
CA LYS A 149 -10.01 -6.89 15.08
C LYS A 149 -8.93 -6.28 14.17
N TYR A 150 -8.68 -4.98 14.33
CA TYR A 150 -7.76 -4.22 13.46
C TYR A 150 -6.34 -4.81 13.42
N ASN A 151 -5.83 -5.32 14.54
CA ASN A 151 -4.51 -5.93 14.62
C ASN A 151 -4.40 -7.22 13.79
N ILE A 152 -5.41 -8.08 13.85
CA ILE A 152 -5.51 -9.29 13.03
C ILE A 152 -5.64 -8.91 11.56
N TRP A 153 -6.52 -7.95 11.25
CA TRP A 153 -6.70 -7.41 9.90
C TRP A 153 -5.36 -6.92 9.32
N LYS A 154 -4.64 -6.09 10.08
CA LYS A 154 -3.34 -5.52 9.68
C LYS A 154 -2.28 -6.61 9.51
N PHE A 155 -2.27 -7.62 10.38
CA PHE A 155 -1.35 -8.75 10.28
C PHE A 155 -1.62 -9.58 9.02
N LEU A 156 -2.86 -9.97 8.78
CA LEU A 156 -3.24 -10.73 7.58
C LEU A 156 -2.99 -9.94 6.30
N HIS A 157 -3.30 -8.64 6.29
CA HIS A 157 -3.09 -7.82 5.11
C HIS A 157 -1.60 -7.65 4.74
N LYS A 158 -0.66 -7.79 5.68
CA LYS A 158 0.79 -7.79 5.37
C LYS A 158 1.17 -8.95 4.43
N PHE A 159 0.45 -10.07 4.48
CA PHE A 159 0.71 -11.21 3.59
C PHE A 159 0.43 -10.92 2.12
N MET A 160 -0.20 -9.78 1.77
CA MET A 160 -0.26 -9.29 0.39
C MET A 160 1.14 -9.13 -0.23
N GLY A 161 2.17 -8.79 0.56
CA GLY A 161 3.55 -8.74 0.07
C GLY A 161 4.10 -10.10 -0.35
N VAL A 162 3.71 -11.18 0.36
CA VAL A 162 4.08 -12.55 -0.01
C VAL A 162 3.36 -12.98 -1.29
N SER A 163 2.06 -12.68 -1.40
CA SER A 163 1.30 -12.88 -2.65
C SER A 163 1.97 -12.16 -3.83
N PHE A 164 2.43 -10.92 -3.64
CA PHE A 164 3.17 -10.18 -4.66
C PHE A 164 4.50 -10.85 -5.04
N MET A 165 5.26 -11.37 -4.07
CA MET A 165 6.51 -12.10 -4.35
C MET A 165 6.25 -13.38 -5.17
N LEU A 166 5.16 -14.10 -4.90
CA LEU A 166 4.75 -15.25 -5.73
C LEU A 166 4.38 -14.81 -7.15
N ALA A 167 3.65 -13.69 -7.30
CA ALA A 167 3.32 -13.11 -8.61
C ALA A 167 4.58 -12.65 -9.37
N PHE A 168 5.57 -12.12 -8.66
CA PHE A 168 6.87 -11.76 -9.23
C PHE A 168 7.62 -12.99 -9.77
N VAL A 169 7.66 -14.08 -9.01
CA VAL A 169 8.28 -15.34 -9.48
C VAL A 169 7.52 -15.89 -10.70
N HIS A 170 6.19 -15.84 -10.67
CA HIS A 170 5.36 -16.22 -11.82
C HIS A 170 5.73 -15.46 -13.10
N ILE A 171 5.75 -14.13 -13.05
CA ILE A 171 6.01 -13.31 -14.25
C ILE A 171 7.46 -13.40 -14.71
N TYR A 172 8.40 -13.64 -13.79
CA TYR A 172 9.81 -13.81 -14.13
C TYR A 172 10.08 -15.12 -14.88
N LEU A 173 9.36 -16.19 -14.52
CA LEU A 173 9.58 -17.53 -15.08
C LEU A 173 8.69 -17.85 -16.29
N ILE A 174 7.52 -17.22 -16.43
CA ILE A 174 6.58 -17.53 -17.52
C ILE A 174 7.08 -16.95 -18.86
N PRO A 175 7.21 -17.77 -19.92
CA PRO A 175 7.46 -17.26 -21.27
C PRO A 175 6.29 -16.37 -21.73
N SER A 176 6.56 -15.09 -21.99
CA SER A 176 5.54 -14.08 -22.33
C SER A 176 6.14 -12.90 -23.10
N ASP A 177 5.36 -11.85 -23.39
CA ASP A 177 5.85 -10.62 -24.04
C ASP A 177 7.08 -10.04 -23.33
N ILE A 178 7.12 -10.13 -22.00
CA ILE A 178 8.27 -9.72 -21.16
C ILE A 178 9.53 -10.54 -21.48
N SER A 179 9.40 -11.82 -21.84
CA SER A 179 10.55 -12.66 -22.17
C SER A 179 11.19 -12.26 -23.51
N HIS A 180 10.40 -11.65 -24.41
CA HIS A 180 10.84 -11.29 -25.76
C HIS A 180 11.21 -9.81 -25.91
N ASN A 181 10.73 -8.92 -25.03
CA ASN A 181 11.06 -7.50 -25.03
C ASN A 181 11.85 -7.12 -23.78
N MET A 182 13.15 -6.86 -23.95
CA MET A 182 14.08 -6.58 -22.86
C MET A 182 13.76 -5.27 -22.14
N PHE A 183 13.27 -4.25 -22.84
CA PHE A 183 12.86 -2.98 -22.22
C PHE A 183 11.64 -3.17 -21.34
N LEU A 184 10.61 -3.87 -21.84
CA LEU A 184 9.43 -4.20 -21.07
C LEU A 184 9.80 -5.02 -19.83
N ARG A 185 10.72 -5.99 -19.99
CA ARG A 185 11.23 -6.80 -18.88
C ARG A 185 11.88 -5.96 -17.80
N TYR A 186 12.86 -5.13 -18.14
CA TYR A 186 13.55 -4.32 -17.15
C TYR A 186 12.62 -3.30 -16.50
N TYR A 187 11.66 -2.77 -17.24
CA TYR A 187 10.66 -1.86 -16.69
C TYR A 187 9.80 -2.54 -15.62
N ILE A 188 9.22 -3.70 -15.92
CA ILE A 188 8.39 -4.45 -14.97
C ILE A 188 9.22 -4.92 -13.77
N LEU A 189 10.42 -5.46 -14.00
CA LEU A 189 11.30 -5.92 -12.93
C LEU A 189 11.78 -4.78 -12.03
N PHE A 190 12.05 -3.59 -12.57
CA PHE A 190 12.40 -2.42 -11.78
C PHE A 190 11.30 -2.08 -10.78
N TRP A 191 10.05 -1.98 -11.23
CA TRP A 191 8.93 -1.67 -10.35
C TRP A 191 8.64 -2.79 -9.34
N ALA A 192 8.80 -4.05 -9.76
CA ALA A 192 8.61 -5.18 -8.86
C ALA A 192 9.70 -5.25 -7.76
N VAL A 193 10.97 -5.04 -8.12
CA VAL A 193 12.07 -4.96 -7.15
C VAL A 193 11.88 -3.78 -6.22
N LEU A 194 11.44 -2.62 -6.73
CA LEU A 194 11.14 -1.45 -5.91
C LEU A 194 9.99 -1.72 -4.92
N ALA A 195 8.95 -2.44 -5.33
CA ALA A 195 7.85 -2.86 -4.46
C ALA A 195 8.31 -3.86 -3.39
N ILE A 196 9.14 -4.85 -3.74
CA ILE A 196 9.75 -5.78 -2.78
C ILE A 196 10.62 -5.02 -1.78
N ALA A 197 11.47 -4.11 -2.25
CA ALA A 197 12.30 -3.27 -1.39
C ALA A 197 11.46 -2.42 -0.43
N ALA A 198 10.38 -1.80 -0.92
CA ALA A 198 9.43 -1.04 -0.12
C ALA A 198 8.73 -1.90 0.94
N TYR A 199 8.34 -3.13 0.58
CA TYR A 199 7.76 -4.10 1.51
C TYR A 199 8.76 -4.52 2.59
N LEU A 200 9.98 -4.90 2.21
CA LEU A 200 11.03 -5.31 3.14
C LEU A 200 11.41 -4.17 4.09
N TYR A 201 11.58 -2.95 3.57
CA TYR A 201 11.82 -1.74 4.35
C TYR A 201 10.75 -1.56 5.44
N ARG A 202 9.47 -1.72 5.09
CA ARG A 202 8.36 -1.40 5.99
C ARG A 202 7.93 -2.54 6.91
N VAL A 203 8.11 -3.79 6.51
CA VAL A 203 7.59 -4.95 7.25
C VAL A 203 8.69 -5.66 8.01
N ILE A 204 9.88 -5.79 7.42
CA ILE A 204 10.99 -6.55 8.00
C ILE A 204 11.97 -5.62 8.72
N PHE A 205 12.39 -4.54 8.05
CA PHE A 205 13.46 -3.67 8.54
C PHE A 205 12.95 -2.39 9.23
N ASN A 206 11.66 -2.32 9.55
CA ASN A 206 11.04 -1.14 10.17
C ASN A 206 11.72 -0.70 11.47
N GLU A 207 12.16 -1.65 12.30
CA GLU A 207 12.77 -1.33 13.59
C GLU A 207 14.17 -0.69 13.45
N VAL A 208 14.86 -0.92 12.33
CA VAL A 208 16.23 -0.45 12.10
C VAL A 208 16.28 0.74 11.15
N LEU A 209 15.51 0.71 10.07
CA LEU A 209 15.60 1.69 8.98
C LEU A 209 14.60 2.84 9.09
N VAL A 210 13.49 2.65 9.82
CA VAL A 210 12.50 3.73 9.99
C VAL A 210 12.89 4.54 11.21
N LYS A 211 13.14 5.84 10.99
CA LYS A 211 13.46 6.76 12.07
C LYS A 211 12.25 6.89 13.02
N LYS A 212 12.50 6.59 14.29
CA LYS A 212 11.55 6.78 15.40
C LYS A 212 12.18 7.66 16.47
N TYR A 213 11.36 8.40 17.19
CA TYR A 213 11.78 9.26 18.29
C TYR A 213 11.33 8.65 19.62
N ASN A 214 12.24 8.59 20.59
CA ASN A 214 11.99 8.04 21.91
C ASN A 214 11.44 9.12 22.85
N TYR A 215 10.26 8.86 23.41
CA TYR A 215 9.56 9.70 24.36
C TYR A 215 9.13 8.89 25.59
N VAL A 216 8.76 9.58 26.66
CA VAL A 216 8.18 9.00 27.87
C VAL A 216 6.89 9.75 28.20
N VAL A 217 5.86 9.02 28.61
CA VAL A 217 4.60 9.60 29.07
C VAL A 217 4.84 10.39 30.35
N GLU A 218 4.63 11.70 30.29
CA GLU A 218 4.75 12.61 31.43
C GLU A 218 3.43 12.76 32.16
N SER A 219 2.32 12.87 31.43
CA SER A 219 0.99 12.90 32.04
C SER A 219 -0.08 12.35 31.10
N VAL A 220 -1.14 11.80 31.70
CA VAL A 220 -2.38 11.39 31.03
C VAL A 220 -3.53 12.02 31.81
N ARG A 221 -4.32 12.87 31.15
CA ARG A 221 -5.41 13.60 31.82
C ARG A 221 -6.67 13.65 30.96
N PRO A 222 -7.87 13.62 31.55
CA PRO A 222 -9.11 13.84 30.80
C PRO A 222 -9.21 15.32 30.38
N LEU A 223 -9.51 15.57 29.10
CA LEU A 223 -9.93 16.89 28.59
C LEU A 223 -11.45 17.03 28.62
N THR A 224 -12.16 15.94 28.29
CA THR A 224 -13.61 15.82 28.36
C THR A 224 -13.98 14.39 28.77
N GLN A 225 -15.27 14.06 28.87
CA GLN A 225 -15.73 12.70 29.15
C GLN A 225 -15.16 11.64 28.19
N ASN A 226 -14.94 11.99 26.92
CA ASN A 226 -14.53 11.05 25.86
C ASN A 226 -13.19 11.40 25.20
N ILE A 227 -12.44 12.36 25.74
CA ILE A 227 -11.16 12.80 25.18
C ILE A 227 -10.14 12.88 26.32
N ILE A 228 -9.00 12.23 26.13
CA ILE A 228 -7.83 12.36 27.00
C ILE A 228 -6.72 13.13 26.28
N GLU A 229 -5.89 13.81 27.05
CA GLU A 229 -4.63 14.37 26.59
C GLU A 229 -3.48 13.56 27.18
N ILE A 230 -2.50 13.26 26.32
CA ILE A 230 -1.27 12.58 26.69
C ILE A 230 -0.13 13.54 26.39
N ILE A 231 0.64 13.89 27.42
CA ILE A 231 1.87 14.68 27.28
C ILE A 231 3.07 13.73 27.30
N LEU A 232 3.96 13.94 26.34
CA LEU A 232 5.12 13.12 26.06
C LEU A 232 6.38 13.98 26.14
N LYS A 233 7.33 13.57 26.98
CA LYS A 233 8.63 14.22 27.13
C LYS A 233 9.69 13.50 26.29
N PRO A 234 10.52 14.22 25.50
CA PRO A 234 11.58 13.58 24.71
C PRO A 234 12.66 13.00 25.61
N VAL A 235 13.19 11.82 25.26
CA VAL A 235 14.33 11.21 25.98
C VAL A 235 15.67 11.69 25.44
N GLN A 236 15.81 11.80 24.12
CA GLN A 236 17.05 12.20 23.45
C GLN A 236 16.78 13.27 22.40
N GLN A 237 16.29 12.86 21.23
CA GLN A 237 15.99 13.76 20.13
C GLN A 237 14.50 14.12 20.13
N LYS A 238 14.20 15.42 20.07
CA LYS A 238 12.83 15.87 19.84
C LYS A 238 12.43 15.76 18.36
N ILE A 239 11.19 15.37 18.11
CA ILE A 239 10.60 15.44 16.78
C ILE A 239 10.36 16.91 16.41
N ILE A 240 10.68 17.28 15.17
CA ILE A 240 10.40 18.60 14.60
C ILE A 240 9.22 18.45 13.66
N TYR A 241 8.15 19.21 13.89
CA TYR A 241 6.91 19.15 13.12
C TYR A 241 6.36 20.54 12.84
N GLN A 242 5.39 20.63 11.94
CA GLN A 242 4.64 21.85 11.61
C GLN A 242 3.19 21.74 12.11
N PRO A 243 2.48 22.86 12.33
CA PRO A 243 1.07 22.83 12.70
C PRO A 243 0.22 22.01 11.71
N GLY A 244 -0.74 21.24 12.22
CA GLY A 244 -1.58 20.36 11.40
C GLY A 244 -0.90 19.05 10.93
N GLN A 245 0.30 18.74 11.42
CA GLN A 245 0.90 17.42 11.22
C GLN A 245 0.45 16.41 12.29
N PHE A 246 0.64 15.13 11.98
CA PHE A 246 0.37 14.00 12.84
C PHE A 246 1.57 13.05 12.86
N ALA A 247 1.61 12.12 13.80
CA ALA A 247 2.60 11.05 13.81
C ALA A 247 1.95 9.74 14.23
N PHE A 248 2.65 8.62 14.04
CA PHE A 248 2.23 7.34 14.57
C PHE A 248 2.89 7.11 15.93
N PHE A 249 2.07 6.79 16.92
CA PHE A 249 2.50 6.57 18.30
C PHE A 249 2.30 5.11 18.66
N SER A 250 3.27 4.51 19.35
CA SER A 250 3.16 3.20 19.98
C SER A 250 3.77 3.26 21.37
N PHE A 251 3.09 2.68 22.35
CA PHE A 251 3.49 2.74 23.76
C PHE A 251 3.97 1.37 24.21
N ASP A 252 5.06 1.35 24.97
CA ASP A 252 5.68 0.13 25.52
C ASP A 252 4.90 -0.38 26.74
N GLN A 253 3.66 -0.78 26.49
CA GLN A 253 2.71 -1.34 27.45
C GLN A 253 1.82 -2.32 26.70
N SER A 254 1.60 -3.53 27.24
CA SER A 254 1.05 -4.70 26.54
C SER A 254 -0.10 -4.44 25.54
N LYS A 255 -1.08 -3.60 25.89
CA LYS A 255 -2.27 -3.30 25.06
C LYS A 255 -2.07 -2.16 24.05
N PHE A 256 -0.94 -1.44 24.12
CA PHE A 256 -0.73 -0.17 23.42
C PHE A 256 0.50 -0.18 22.49
N THR A 257 1.06 -1.36 22.22
CA THR A 257 2.22 -1.56 21.34
C THR A 257 1.91 -1.30 19.87
N GLU A 258 0.64 -1.28 19.49
CA GLU A 258 0.22 -0.93 18.13
C GLU A 258 0.49 0.53 17.79
N GLN A 259 0.90 0.76 16.54
CA GLN A 259 1.06 2.11 16.00
C GLN A 259 -0.27 2.71 15.54
N HIS A 260 -0.69 3.81 16.15
CA HIS A 260 -1.89 4.58 15.78
C HIS A 260 -1.56 6.04 15.47
N PRO A 261 -2.20 6.64 14.44
CA PRO A 261 -1.94 8.03 14.08
C PRO A 261 -2.69 9.00 14.99
N PHE A 262 -1.98 9.99 15.54
CA PHE A 262 -2.57 11.11 16.29
C PHE A 262 -1.97 12.43 15.83
N SER A 263 -2.81 13.47 15.75
CA SER A 263 -2.36 14.83 15.42
C SER A 263 -1.67 15.46 16.62
N PHE A 264 -0.63 16.25 16.37
CA PHE A 264 -0.01 17.05 17.42
C PHE A 264 -0.98 18.14 17.88
N THR A 265 -1.20 18.25 19.19
CA THR A 265 -1.98 19.34 19.81
C THR A 265 -1.11 20.37 20.50
N SER A 266 0.15 20.04 20.79
CA SER A 266 1.18 20.96 21.27
C SER A 266 1.68 21.90 20.17
N ASN A 267 2.27 23.04 20.56
CA ASN A 267 2.94 23.92 19.62
C ASN A 267 4.30 23.36 19.19
N PRO A 268 4.72 23.52 17.92
CA PRO A 268 6.03 23.06 17.43
C PRO A 268 7.27 23.56 18.20
N GLY A 269 7.14 24.67 18.94
CA GLY A 269 8.21 25.24 19.76
C GLY A 269 8.33 24.63 21.15
N GLU A 270 7.30 23.93 21.62
CA GLU A 270 7.29 23.31 22.95
C GLU A 270 8.29 22.15 23.02
N ASN A 271 8.84 21.91 24.21
CA ASN A 271 9.76 20.79 24.42
C ASN A 271 9.03 19.45 24.44
N ASN A 272 7.84 19.45 25.03
CA ASN A 272 6.99 18.27 25.13
C ASN A 272 6.04 18.21 23.94
N VAL A 273 5.64 16.99 23.60
CA VAL A 273 4.62 16.72 22.59
C VAL A 273 3.32 16.40 23.30
N ALA A 274 2.22 17.00 22.86
CA ALA A 274 0.88 16.66 23.32
C ALA A 274 0.05 16.05 22.18
N ILE A 275 -0.78 15.08 22.53
CA ILE A 275 -1.83 14.54 21.67
C ILE A 275 -3.16 14.51 22.42
N ALA A 276 -4.25 14.79 21.72
CA ALA A 276 -5.61 14.55 22.21
C ALA A 276 -6.18 13.30 21.53
N VAL A 277 -6.63 12.34 22.33
CA VAL A 277 -7.16 11.06 21.89
C VAL A 277 -8.64 10.98 22.23
N LYS A 278 -9.49 10.85 21.21
CA LYS A 278 -10.92 10.61 21.36
C LYS A 278 -11.20 9.10 21.44
N ALA A 279 -12.02 8.68 22.40
CA ALA A 279 -12.42 7.29 22.61
C ALA A 279 -13.40 6.79 21.53
N LEU A 280 -12.89 6.33 20.38
CA LEU A 280 -13.67 5.94 19.19
C LEU A 280 -13.71 4.43 18.92
N GLY A 281 -12.79 3.67 19.49
CA GLY A 281 -12.67 2.22 19.30
C GLY A 281 -11.91 1.56 20.43
N ASP A 282 -11.81 0.24 20.37
CA ASP A 282 -11.21 -0.63 21.38
C ASP A 282 -9.83 -0.14 21.86
N TYR A 283 -8.94 0.24 20.95
CA TYR A 283 -7.63 0.79 21.30
C TYR A 283 -7.75 2.11 22.08
N SER A 284 -8.37 3.12 21.46
CA SER A 284 -8.48 4.49 22.01
C SER A 284 -9.30 4.60 23.30
N GLN A 285 -10.31 3.74 23.50
CA GLN A 285 -11.14 3.71 24.72
C GLN A 285 -10.32 3.30 25.95
N ASN A 286 -9.29 2.47 25.76
CA ASN A 286 -8.46 1.99 26.84
C ASN A 286 -7.24 2.89 27.11
N MET A 287 -6.94 3.88 26.27
CA MET A 287 -5.71 4.68 26.37
C MET A 287 -5.61 5.51 27.66
N SER A 288 -6.72 5.72 28.40
CA SER A 288 -6.68 6.31 29.75
C SER A 288 -5.93 5.44 30.77
N GLN A 289 -5.71 4.16 30.46
CA GLN A 289 -4.96 3.20 31.28
C GLN A 289 -3.43 3.25 31.03
N ILE A 290 -2.96 4.12 30.13
CA ILE A 290 -1.52 4.31 29.90
C ILE A 290 -0.90 4.90 31.17
N GLN A 291 0.19 4.29 31.63
CA GLN A 291 0.87 4.71 32.85
C GLN A 291 1.84 5.87 32.57
N VAL A 292 1.96 6.78 33.53
CA VAL A 292 3.05 7.76 33.54
C VAL A 292 4.38 7.01 33.65
N GLY A 293 5.38 7.43 32.87
CA GLY A 293 6.66 6.74 32.75
C GLY A 293 6.73 5.70 31.61
N THR A 294 5.60 5.35 30.97
CA THR A 294 5.60 4.45 29.83
C THR A 294 6.40 5.03 28.66
N LYS A 295 7.28 4.23 28.05
CA LYS A 295 8.02 4.63 26.86
C LYS A 295 7.09 4.72 25.66
N CYS A 296 7.30 5.71 24.82
CA CYS A 296 6.55 5.93 23.58
C CYS A 296 7.52 6.08 22.42
N LEU A 297 7.25 5.36 21.32
CA LEU A 297 7.91 5.55 20.04
C LEU A 297 7.01 6.40 19.14
N ILE A 298 7.57 7.47 18.59
CA ILE A 298 6.90 8.36 17.65
C ILE A 298 7.55 8.22 16.26
N GLU A 299 6.76 7.85 15.26
CA GLU A 299 7.17 7.78 13.85
C GLU A 299 6.51 8.93 13.06
N GLY A 300 7.33 9.82 12.47
CA GLY A 300 6.84 10.98 11.72
C GLY A 300 7.83 12.16 11.73
N PRO A 301 7.35 13.40 11.60
CA PRO A 301 5.94 13.79 11.46
C PRO A 301 5.40 13.43 10.07
N TYR A 302 4.09 13.39 9.89
CA TYR A 302 3.39 13.18 8.62
C TYR A 302 2.27 14.20 8.48
N GLY A 303 1.73 14.33 7.27
CA GLY A 303 0.69 15.28 6.95
C GLY A 303 1.24 16.54 6.30
N ARG A 304 0.41 17.11 5.42
CA ARG A 304 0.67 18.35 4.68
C ARG A 304 -0.52 19.31 4.78
N PHE A 305 -1.11 19.38 5.98
CA PHE A 305 -2.27 20.22 6.28
C PHE A 305 -1.90 21.60 6.86
N SER A 306 -0.60 21.89 6.98
CA SER A 306 -0.12 23.19 7.46
C SER A 306 -0.43 24.31 6.48
N TYR A 307 -0.71 25.49 7.03
CA TYR A 307 -0.84 26.75 6.29
C TYR A 307 0.37 27.11 5.46
N THR A 308 1.55 26.65 5.88
CA THR A 308 2.82 26.80 5.16
C THR A 308 2.81 26.10 3.81
N TYR A 309 1.95 25.09 3.62
CA TYR A 309 1.78 24.38 2.36
C TYR A 309 0.62 24.92 1.53
N ALA A 310 -0.19 25.84 2.07
CA ALA A 310 -1.29 26.47 1.37
C ALA A 310 -0.76 27.66 0.52
N PRO A 311 -0.99 27.63 -0.81
CA PRO A 311 -0.66 28.71 -1.74
C PRO A 311 -1.52 29.96 -1.54
N ASN A 312 -2.75 29.81 -1.00
CA ASN A 312 -3.50 30.99 -0.58
C ASN A 312 -2.98 31.43 0.78
N LYS A 313 -2.44 32.65 0.86
CA LYS A 313 -1.91 33.22 2.10
C LYS A 313 -3.01 33.83 2.97
N ASP A 314 -4.16 34.13 2.38
CA ASP A 314 -5.33 34.64 3.09
C ASP A 314 -6.12 33.45 3.64
N GLN A 315 -5.80 33.08 4.88
CA GLN A 315 -6.41 31.96 5.60
C GLN A 315 -7.05 32.49 6.87
N VAL A 316 -8.31 32.11 7.10
CA VAL A 316 -9.03 32.38 8.35
C VAL A 316 -8.77 31.19 9.28
N TRP A 317 -8.21 31.47 10.46
CA TRP A 317 -7.89 30.50 11.52
C TRP A 317 -8.80 30.71 12.71
#